data_AF-A0A162TNR8-F1
#
_entry.id   AF-A0A162TNR8-F1
#
_cell.length_a   1.000
_cell.length_b   1.000
_cell.length_c   1.000
_cell.angle_alpha   90.00
_cell.angle_beta   90.00
_cell.angle_gamma   90.00
#
_symmetry.space_group_name_H-M   'P 1'
#
loop_
_entity.id
_entity.type
_entity.pdbx_description
1 polymer ?
#
loop_
_entity_poly.entity_id
_entity_poly.type
_entity_poly.pdbx_seq_one_letter_code
_entity_poly.pdbx_strand_id
1 'polypeptide(L)'
;MVRYECKRMIQIAMIPSATVPADFWSFLEPTIKSLEILQADGMVIKKPTKTMRAKVHVLMATGDIPALAKLACHAGHTSKNGCRICNVVGQTPGHGQYFRTLPGTTIRTVESFRSFNPDSVLCKGLKGQSPFASLTSFTGPFFFALDEMHGLCHGIGKQVWGLVCGKYGSKHPLFLSAGAQKEIGAAMEGTRGSIPTSFHGAWRDVARHAGYFRAVDWADFLLFVVPTLVAERVHDQDARKALLGLVQACTLLMSWELSVEEQTSIKRNLIKRNSCLEGHFQNGKVGIEIFTINQHLLQNYPAMMGAFGTPRAYSARSLERAIGEYSRSIKSNSAIGANAGNIMLRLARTRRVDVNGASVVKARTTARILQYDDKSAGWPMTEEGEHVGVDSDIEFWGPLGCRTIHDSIEEISCLPVLLAKFYESKGVECSTIDPALTTSRKAFVNGCVIDSAFAHKVQREAHHVRLQLQVNKATNARPGSSPALKDFFVKVVLFFEHVNEGKRWPLALVLVYSTMLYNGVPVARNGQMKPKVVHLADVKELVGLVVSGATVNTTTATTTAYIVWPELNRGPKLSLGSFADTRDLHAFWKSANYCFIRETFKIFQI
;
A
#
# COMPACT_ATOMS: atom_id res chain seq x y z
N MET A 1 5.86 8.21 -1.51
CA MET A 1 6.34 7.29 -0.45
C MET A 1 5.97 7.74 0.96
N VAL A 2 4.96 8.59 1.10
CA VAL A 2 4.94 9.59 2.18
C VAL A 2 4.57 9.03 3.57
N ARG A 3 3.68 8.01 3.66
CA ARG A 3 3.26 7.42 4.96
C ARG A 3 4.19 6.36 5.53
N TYR A 4 5.14 5.86 4.73
CA TYR A 4 6.09 4.82 5.17
C TYR A 4 7.47 5.36 5.53
N GLU A 5 7.61 6.68 5.56
CA GLU A 5 8.85 7.34 5.94
C GLU A 5 8.97 7.42 7.46
N CYS A 6 10.16 7.12 7.97
CA CYS A 6 10.45 7.19 9.41
C CYS A 6 10.12 8.54 10.03
N LYS A 7 10.13 9.62 9.23
CA LYS A 7 9.87 10.99 9.65
C LYS A 7 8.41 11.31 10.00
N ARG A 8 7.45 10.47 9.60
CA ARG A 8 6.01 10.67 9.89
C ARG A 8 5.48 9.80 11.03
N MET A 9 6.36 9.34 11.91
CA MET A 9 5.99 8.50 13.04
C MET A 9 6.52 9.09 14.34
N ILE A 10 5.67 9.07 15.36
CA ILE A 10 6.03 9.52 16.69
C ILE A 10 6.44 8.29 17.51
N GLN A 11 7.67 8.36 17.99
CA GLN A 11 8.23 7.36 18.88
C GLN A 11 7.77 7.65 20.30
N ILE A 12 6.96 6.78 20.90
CA ILE A 12 6.55 6.94 22.31
C ILE A 12 7.44 6.13 23.24
N ALA A 13 7.63 4.84 22.94
CA ALA A 13 8.30 3.94 23.85
C ALA A 13 9.25 2.98 23.13
N MET A 14 10.39 2.72 23.76
CA MET A 14 11.31 1.65 23.40
C MET A 14 11.58 0.82 24.65
N ILE A 15 11.35 -0.49 24.55
CA ILE A 15 11.54 -1.43 25.64
C ILE A 15 12.74 -2.29 25.25
N PRO A 16 13.97 -1.91 25.66
CA PRO A 16 15.18 -2.65 25.33
C PRO A 16 15.26 -3.89 26.21
N SER A 17 15.29 -5.08 25.63
CA SER A 17 15.53 -6.28 26.45
C SER A 17 15.97 -7.49 25.63
N ALA A 18 17.01 -8.17 26.11
CA ALA A 18 17.44 -9.46 25.55
C ALA A 18 16.39 -10.57 25.74
N THR A 19 15.47 -10.42 26.70
CA THR A 19 14.36 -11.33 26.99
C THR A 19 13.06 -10.56 27.19
N VAL A 20 11.90 -11.20 27.15
CA VAL A 20 10.63 -10.49 27.43
C VAL A 20 10.65 -9.94 28.87
N PRO A 21 10.44 -8.63 29.11
CA PRO A 21 10.37 -8.09 30.46
C PRO A 21 9.28 -8.79 31.26
N ALA A 22 9.57 -9.10 32.53
CA ALA A 22 8.64 -9.80 33.43
C ALA A 22 7.30 -9.06 33.54
N ASP A 23 7.35 -7.73 33.63
CA ASP A 23 6.17 -6.87 33.56
C ASP A 23 6.25 -5.92 32.37
N PHE A 24 5.83 -6.39 31.20
CA PHE A 24 5.74 -5.57 29.99
C PHE A 24 4.79 -4.37 30.14
N TRP A 25 3.72 -4.49 30.93
CA TRP A 25 2.68 -3.48 31.02
C TRP A 25 3.09 -2.30 31.89
N SER A 26 3.96 -2.50 32.89
CA SER A 26 4.56 -1.39 33.67
C SER A 26 5.20 -0.31 32.79
N PHE A 27 5.85 -0.70 31.69
CA PHE A 27 6.47 0.25 30.74
C PHE A 27 5.46 1.05 29.92
N LEU A 28 4.23 0.53 29.75
CA LEU A 28 3.18 1.13 28.94
C LEU A 28 2.15 1.89 29.76
N GLU A 29 2.01 1.56 31.03
CA GLU A 29 1.02 2.17 31.93
C GLU A 29 1.05 3.71 31.89
N PRO A 30 2.21 4.41 31.96
CA PRO A 30 2.23 5.87 31.88
C PRO A 30 1.69 6.40 30.54
N THR A 31 1.94 5.67 29.46
CA THR A 31 1.46 6.02 28.12
C THR A 31 -0.05 5.83 28.02
N ILE A 32 -0.59 4.71 28.54
CA ILE A 32 -2.03 4.44 28.54
C ILE A 32 -2.77 5.50 29.35
N LYS A 33 -2.31 5.82 30.57
CA LYS A 33 -2.90 6.89 31.40
C LYS A 33 -2.90 8.25 30.69
N SER A 34 -1.81 8.58 30.01
CA SER A 34 -1.72 9.82 29.22
C SER A 34 -2.74 9.82 28.07
N LEU A 35 -2.92 8.69 27.39
CA LEU A 35 -3.90 8.55 26.31
C LEU A 35 -5.34 8.62 26.84
N GLU A 36 -5.60 8.10 28.04
CA GLU A 36 -6.90 8.22 28.72
C GLU A 36 -7.26 9.68 29.02
N ILE A 37 -6.30 10.47 29.50
CA ILE A 37 -6.47 11.92 29.70
C ILE A 37 -6.71 12.61 28.35
N LEU A 38 -5.93 12.28 27.31
CA LEU A 38 -6.06 12.92 26.00
C LEU A 38 -7.38 12.56 25.25
N GLN A 39 -8.00 11.41 25.52
CA GLN A 39 -9.34 11.11 24.99
C GLN A 39 -10.45 11.81 25.80
N ALA A 40 -10.29 11.94 27.13
CA ALA A 40 -11.29 12.50 28.02
C ALA A 40 -11.30 14.03 27.95
N ASP A 41 -10.14 14.63 28.23
CA ASP A 41 -9.97 16.07 28.42
C ASP A 41 -9.47 16.75 27.13
N GLY A 42 -8.73 16.00 26.31
CA GLY A 42 -8.11 16.53 25.10
C GLY A 42 -6.84 17.36 25.37
N MET A 43 -6.46 18.15 24.38
CA MET A 43 -5.33 19.07 24.43
C MET A 43 -5.70 20.40 23.76
N VAL A 44 -5.08 21.47 24.23
CA VAL A 44 -5.18 22.81 23.63
C VAL A 44 -3.92 23.07 22.82
N ILE A 45 -4.08 23.19 21.50
CA ILE A 45 -3.00 23.50 20.55
C ILE A 45 -3.07 25.00 20.27
N LYS A 46 -2.12 25.75 20.83
CA LYS A 46 -1.97 27.19 20.55
C LYS A 46 -1.05 27.38 19.33
N LYS A 47 -1.61 27.85 18.22
CA LYS A 47 -0.86 28.37 17.07
C LYS A 47 -0.84 29.91 17.14
N PRO A 48 0.15 30.59 16.53
CA PRO A 48 0.26 32.05 16.57
C PRO A 48 -1.03 32.78 16.19
N THR A 49 -1.81 32.22 15.26
CA THR A 49 -3.04 32.82 14.72
C THR A 49 -4.33 32.14 15.20
N LYS A 50 -4.24 30.99 15.89
CA LYS A 50 -5.42 30.19 16.23
C LYS A 50 -5.19 29.27 17.41
N THR A 51 -6.15 29.23 18.33
CA THR A 51 -6.23 28.18 19.34
C THR A 51 -7.16 27.08 18.84
N MET A 52 -6.68 25.83 18.90
CA MET A 52 -7.45 24.63 18.56
C MET A 52 -7.57 23.73 19.78
N ARG A 53 -8.71 23.05 19.93
CA ARG A 53 -8.88 21.96 20.89
C ARG A 53 -8.93 20.64 20.11
N ALA A 54 -8.19 19.64 20.57
CA ALA A 54 -8.12 18.33 19.94
C ALA A 54 -8.24 17.24 20.99
N LYS A 55 -8.90 16.13 20.65
CA LYS A 55 -8.89 14.89 21.44
C LYS A 55 -8.07 13.84 20.70
N VAL A 56 -7.40 12.97 21.44
CA VAL A 56 -6.60 11.90 20.86
C VAL A 56 -7.26 10.58 21.16
N HIS A 57 -7.53 9.80 20.12
CA HIS A 57 -8.10 8.46 20.23
C HIS A 57 -7.15 7.46 19.58
N VAL A 58 -6.86 6.38 20.29
CA VAL A 58 -6.13 5.25 19.70
C VAL A 58 -7.10 4.44 18.87
N LEU A 59 -6.89 4.37 17.56
CA LEU A 59 -7.82 3.64 16.68
C LEU A 59 -7.58 2.13 16.71
N MET A 60 -6.31 1.71 16.80
CA MET A 60 -5.92 0.31 16.77
C MET A 60 -4.46 0.13 17.20
N ALA A 61 -4.09 -1.11 17.49
CA ALA A 61 -2.72 -1.60 17.52
C ALA A 61 -2.45 -2.52 16.30
N THR A 62 -1.30 -2.35 15.65
CA THR A 62 -0.86 -3.14 14.49
C THR A 62 0.55 -3.67 14.71
N GLY A 63 0.88 -4.82 14.13
CA GLY A 63 2.14 -5.50 14.34
C GLY A 63 2.05 -6.97 13.95
N ASP A 64 3.10 -7.73 14.21
CA ASP A 64 3.09 -9.17 13.97
C ASP A 64 2.17 -9.92 14.96
N ILE A 65 1.91 -11.20 14.68
CA ILE A 65 0.98 -12.01 15.48
C ILE A 65 1.44 -12.13 16.95
N PRO A 66 2.73 -12.43 17.26
CA PRO A 66 3.20 -12.49 18.64
C PRO A 66 3.05 -11.17 19.41
N ALA A 67 3.46 -10.03 18.83
CA ALA A 67 3.35 -8.74 19.50
C ALA A 67 1.89 -8.39 19.78
N LEU A 68 1.01 -8.57 18.79
CA LEU A 68 -0.42 -8.32 18.98
C LEU A 68 -1.08 -9.27 19.98
N ALA A 69 -0.66 -10.53 20.04
CA ALA A 69 -1.13 -11.44 21.08
C ALA A 69 -0.73 -10.94 22.47
N LYS A 70 0.48 -10.41 22.63
CA LYS A 70 0.94 -9.81 23.89
C LYS A 70 0.13 -8.57 24.27
N LEU A 71 -0.08 -7.64 23.33
CA LEU A 71 -0.89 -6.44 23.56
C LEU A 71 -2.35 -6.78 23.89
N ALA A 72 -2.87 -7.88 23.33
CA ALA A 72 -4.22 -8.37 23.59
C ALA A 72 -4.35 -9.19 24.88
N CYS A 73 -3.26 -9.38 25.64
CA CYS A 73 -3.22 -10.33 26.76
C CYS A 73 -3.72 -11.72 26.33
N HIS A 74 -3.35 -12.18 25.13
CA HIS A 74 -3.82 -13.41 24.50
C HIS A 74 -2.74 -14.51 24.54
N ALA A 75 -3.16 -15.77 24.59
CA ALA A 75 -2.27 -16.93 24.70
C ALA A 75 -1.39 -17.18 23.47
N GLY A 76 -1.64 -16.47 22.38
CA GLY A 76 -0.90 -16.57 21.12
C GLY A 76 -1.42 -17.67 20.18
N HIS A 77 -0.93 -17.62 18.94
CA HIS A 77 -1.41 -18.44 17.83
C HIS A 77 -1.07 -19.94 17.92
N THR A 78 -0.16 -20.32 18.81
CA THR A 78 0.20 -21.72 19.07
C THR A 78 -0.73 -22.42 20.07
N SER A 79 -1.65 -21.67 20.69
CA SER A 79 -2.63 -22.23 21.63
C SER A 79 -3.87 -22.78 20.93
N LYS A 80 -4.60 -23.70 21.57
CA LYS A 80 -5.88 -24.21 21.06
C LYS A 80 -6.90 -23.10 20.76
N ASN A 81 -6.90 -22.02 21.52
CA ASN A 81 -7.75 -20.85 21.28
C ASN A 81 -6.96 -19.71 20.63
N GLY A 82 -6.10 -20.04 19.64
CA GLY A 82 -5.06 -19.14 19.16
C GLY A 82 -5.50 -17.96 18.29
N CYS A 83 -6.77 -17.92 17.86
CA CYS A 83 -7.30 -16.75 17.16
C CYS A 83 -7.77 -15.67 18.14
N ARG A 84 -7.16 -14.49 18.05
CA ARG A 84 -7.56 -13.31 18.83
C ARG A 84 -8.85 -12.65 18.36
N ILE A 85 -9.34 -13.01 17.16
CA ILE A 85 -10.51 -12.37 16.54
C ILE A 85 -11.78 -13.17 16.81
N CYS A 86 -11.71 -14.50 16.78
CA CYS A 86 -12.87 -15.37 16.86
C CYS A 86 -12.60 -16.59 17.75
N ASN A 87 -13.66 -17.30 18.11
CA ASN A 87 -13.62 -18.43 19.05
C ASN A 87 -13.30 -19.78 18.37
N VAL A 88 -12.56 -19.77 17.26
CA VAL A 88 -12.19 -21.02 16.59
C VAL A 88 -11.27 -21.84 17.50
N VAL A 89 -11.50 -23.14 17.55
CA VAL A 89 -10.65 -24.08 18.27
C VAL A 89 -9.69 -24.73 17.28
N GLY A 90 -8.40 -24.63 17.56
CA GLY A 90 -7.34 -25.20 16.76
C GLY A 90 -7.22 -26.72 16.93
N GLN A 91 -6.66 -27.35 15.91
CA GLN A 91 -6.33 -28.77 15.83
C GLN A 91 -4.81 -28.97 15.91
N THR A 92 -4.36 -30.01 16.61
CA THR A 92 -2.95 -30.25 16.97
C THR A 92 -2.50 -31.66 16.57
N PRO A 93 -2.22 -31.91 15.29
CA PRO A 93 -1.82 -33.22 14.77
C PRO A 93 -0.29 -33.45 14.90
N GLY A 94 0.30 -32.99 16.01
CA GLY A 94 1.75 -32.98 16.24
C GLY A 94 2.18 -31.73 17.01
N HIS A 95 3.31 -31.13 16.63
CA HIS A 95 3.84 -29.92 17.30
C HIS A 95 3.21 -28.59 16.83
N GLY A 96 2.41 -28.60 15.76
CA GLY A 96 1.79 -27.41 15.16
C GLY A 96 0.33 -27.21 15.54
N GLN A 97 -0.14 -25.97 15.50
CA GLN A 97 -1.53 -25.60 15.75
C GLN A 97 -2.17 -25.05 14.45
N TYR A 98 -3.29 -25.65 14.04
CA TYR A 98 -3.98 -25.33 12.77
C TYR A 98 -5.45 -24.98 13.00
N PHE A 99 -6.01 -24.08 12.20
CA PHE A 99 -7.31 -23.46 12.41
C PHE A 99 -8.16 -23.55 11.14
N ARG A 100 -9.04 -24.55 11.10
CA ARG A 100 -10.06 -24.65 10.04
C ARG A 100 -11.17 -23.65 10.31
N THR A 101 -11.51 -22.85 9.30
CA THR A 101 -12.63 -21.90 9.39
C THR A 101 -13.92 -22.64 9.12
N LEU A 102 -14.64 -23.01 10.19
CA LEU A 102 -15.92 -23.71 10.10
C LEU A 102 -17.09 -22.72 10.14
N PRO A 103 -18.21 -23.03 9.46
CA PRO A 103 -19.47 -22.30 9.64
C PRO A 103 -19.85 -22.21 11.12
N GLY A 104 -20.33 -21.06 11.57
CA GLY A 104 -20.73 -20.84 12.97
C GLY A 104 -19.60 -20.38 13.91
N THR A 105 -18.38 -20.19 13.40
CA THR A 105 -17.30 -19.56 14.20
C THR A 105 -17.69 -18.13 14.58
N THR A 106 -17.83 -17.86 15.89
CA THR A 106 -18.25 -16.55 16.39
C THR A 106 -17.07 -15.60 16.62
N ILE A 107 -17.23 -14.34 16.23
CA ILE A 107 -16.30 -13.26 16.57
C ILE A 107 -16.36 -13.02 18.08
N ARG A 108 -15.20 -12.76 18.70
CA ARG A 108 -15.12 -12.42 20.13
C ARG A 108 -15.84 -11.11 20.39
N THR A 109 -16.49 -11.00 21.54
CA THR A 109 -17.20 -9.77 21.92
C THR A 109 -16.23 -8.73 22.47
N VAL A 110 -16.62 -7.46 22.47
CA VAL A 110 -15.86 -6.43 23.20
C VAL A 110 -15.81 -6.77 24.69
N GLU A 111 -16.92 -7.29 25.21
CA GLU A 111 -17.07 -7.64 26.62
C GLU A 111 -16.09 -8.71 27.08
N SER A 112 -15.75 -9.70 26.24
CA SER A 112 -14.75 -10.71 26.62
C SER A 112 -13.38 -10.11 26.93
N PHE A 113 -13.07 -8.93 26.40
CA PHE A 113 -11.82 -8.20 26.69
C PHE A 113 -11.96 -7.20 27.84
N ARG A 114 -13.17 -6.69 28.13
CA ARG A 114 -13.41 -5.69 29.19
C ARG A 114 -13.71 -6.32 30.55
N SER A 115 -14.36 -7.47 30.58
CA SER A 115 -14.72 -8.18 31.80
C SER A 115 -14.05 -9.54 31.83
N PHE A 116 -12.71 -9.52 31.83
CA PHE A 116 -11.91 -10.73 31.85
C PHE A 116 -12.21 -11.52 33.13
N ASN A 117 -12.71 -12.74 32.95
CA ASN A 117 -12.89 -13.72 34.00
C ASN A 117 -12.24 -15.03 33.52
N PRO A 118 -11.22 -15.57 34.20
CA PRO A 118 -10.53 -16.78 33.77
C PRO A 118 -11.46 -18.01 33.66
N ASP A 119 -12.55 -18.04 34.42
CA ASP A 119 -13.52 -19.14 34.42
C ASP A 119 -14.60 -18.98 33.32
N SER A 120 -14.68 -17.80 32.70
CA SER A 120 -15.67 -17.52 31.66
C SER A 120 -15.29 -18.17 30.32
N VAL A 121 -16.25 -18.89 29.73
CA VAL A 121 -16.12 -19.49 28.40
C VAL A 121 -15.84 -18.43 27.32
N LEU A 122 -16.32 -17.19 27.50
CA LEU A 122 -16.09 -16.08 26.58
C LEU A 122 -14.63 -15.61 26.57
N CYS A 123 -13.88 -15.85 27.65
CA CYS A 123 -12.50 -15.43 27.82
C CYS A 123 -11.48 -16.49 27.38
N LYS A 124 -11.92 -17.63 26.82
CA LYS A 124 -11.01 -18.72 26.39
C LYS A 124 -9.91 -18.20 25.46
N GLY A 125 -8.65 -18.42 25.84
CA GLY A 125 -7.46 -17.96 25.10
C GLY A 125 -6.96 -16.58 25.51
N LEU A 126 -7.72 -15.81 26.31
CA LEU A 126 -7.21 -14.64 27.01
C LEU A 126 -6.50 -15.07 28.30
N LYS A 127 -5.46 -14.34 28.65
CA LYS A 127 -4.62 -14.52 29.84
C LYS A 127 -4.81 -13.37 30.84
N GLY A 128 -5.58 -12.35 30.48
CA GLY A 128 -5.82 -11.17 31.29
C GLY A 128 -6.60 -10.12 30.50
N GLN A 129 -6.97 -9.05 31.20
CA GLN A 129 -7.51 -7.85 30.57
C GLN A 129 -6.37 -7.03 29.96
N SER A 130 -6.51 -6.63 28.70
CA SER A 130 -5.59 -5.68 28.08
C SER A 130 -5.84 -4.28 28.64
N PRO A 131 -4.81 -3.51 29.06
CA PRO A 131 -4.98 -2.11 29.41
C PRO A 131 -5.60 -1.25 28.30
N PHE A 132 -5.51 -1.66 27.02
CA PHE A 132 -6.21 -0.96 25.95
C PHE A 132 -7.75 -1.06 26.05
N ALA A 133 -8.28 -2.02 26.80
CA ALA A 133 -9.72 -2.23 26.94
C ALA A 133 -10.43 -1.08 27.69
N SER A 134 -9.69 -0.26 28.46
CA SER A 134 -10.20 0.94 29.13
C SER A 134 -10.42 2.12 28.18
N LEU A 135 -9.83 2.09 26.98
CA LEU A 135 -9.97 3.17 26.01
C LEU A 135 -11.40 3.20 25.45
N THR A 136 -11.93 4.41 25.29
CA THR A 136 -13.28 4.63 24.74
C THR A 136 -13.39 4.17 23.29
N SER A 137 -12.28 4.23 22.55
CA SER A 137 -12.14 3.78 21.17
C SER A 137 -11.83 2.30 21.01
N PHE A 138 -11.80 1.51 22.09
CA PHE A 138 -11.51 0.09 22.03
C PHE A 138 -12.63 -0.70 21.33
N THR A 139 -12.31 -1.31 20.19
CA THR A 139 -13.25 -2.06 19.34
C THR A 139 -13.15 -3.58 19.53
N GLY A 140 -12.76 -4.04 20.71
CA GLY A 140 -12.64 -5.48 21.02
C GLY A 140 -11.58 -6.17 20.14
N PRO A 141 -11.89 -7.33 19.52
CA PRO A 141 -10.90 -8.10 18.76
C PRO A 141 -10.27 -7.33 17.59
N PHE A 142 -11.04 -6.45 16.94
CA PHE A 142 -10.54 -5.72 15.77
C PHE A 142 -9.54 -4.63 16.14
N PHE A 143 -9.49 -4.19 17.40
CA PHE A 143 -8.50 -3.23 17.87
C PHE A 143 -7.07 -3.73 17.62
N PHE A 144 -6.86 -5.05 17.59
CA PHE A 144 -5.58 -5.69 17.26
C PHE A 144 -5.56 -6.06 15.77
N ALA A 145 -5.27 -5.07 14.94
CA ALA A 145 -5.46 -5.09 13.49
C ALA A 145 -4.65 -6.16 12.76
N LEU A 146 -5.09 -6.54 11.55
CA LEU A 146 -4.40 -7.51 10.68
C LEU A 146 -3.51 -6.78 9.68
N ASP A 147 -2.20 -6.85 9.89
CA ASP A 147 -1.25 -6.19 9.01
C ASP A 147 -1.03 -6.99 7.70
N GLU A 148 -0.92 -6.28 6.59
CA GLU A 148 -0.81 -6.90 5.27
C GLU A 148 0.58 -7.50 5.02
N MET A 149 1.61 -6.95 5.65
CA MET A 149 2.99 -7.34 5.41
C MET A 149 3.30 -8.73 5.99
N HIS A 150 2.95 -8.98 7.26
CA HIS A 150 3.15 -10.29 7.88
C HIS A 150 2.05 -11.26 7.47
N GLY A 151 0.79 -10.82 7.44
CA GLY A 151 -0.35 -11.67 7.12
C GLY A 151 -0.40 -12.09 5.65
N LEU A 152 -0.52 -11.13 4.73
CA LEU A 152 -0.70 -11.41 3.30
C LEU A 152 0.64 -11.71 2.62
N CYS A 153 1.61 -10.80 2.71
CA CYS A 153 2.86 -10.96 1.96
C CYS A 153 3.65 -12.15 2.51
N HIS A 154 4.15 -12.05 3.74
CA HIS A 154 4.99 -13.09 4.31
C HIS A 154 4.22 -14.39 4.58
N GLY A 155 3.01 -14.31 5.16
CA GLY A 155 2.20 -15.46 5.53
C GLY A 155 1.61 -16.20 4.32
N ILE A 156 0.73 -15.55 3.58
CA ILE A 156 0.05 -16.17 2.41
C ILE A 156 1.03 -16.40 1.26
N GLY A 157 1.97 -15.49 0.99
CA GLY A 157 2.99 -15.70 -0.05
C GLY A 157 3.82 -16.98 0.18
N LYS A 158 4.34 -17.18 1.41
CA LYS A 158 5.03 -18.42 1.79
C LYS A 158 4.15 -19.66 1.66
N GLN A 159 2.89 -19.54 2.05
CA GLN A 159 1.96 -20.67 1.97
C GLN A 159 1.69 -21.08 0.51
N VAL A 160 1.49 -20.12 -0.40
CA VAL A 160 1.30 -20.42 -1.82
C VAL A 160 2.51 -21.14 -2.39
N TRP A 161 3.73 -20.68 -2.08
CA TRP A 161 4.94 -21.40 -2.51
C TRP A 161 5.05 -22.79 -1.86
N GLY A 162 4.64 -22.94 -0.59
CA GLY A 162 4.55 -24.23 0.07
C GLY A 162 3.60 -25.21 -0.63
N LEU A 163 2.46 -24.75 -1.14
CA LEU A 163 1.57 -25.57 -1.99
C LEU A 163 2.29 -25.98 -3.29
N VAL A 164 2.93 -25.03 -3.97
CA VAL A 164 3.68 -25.30 -5.21
C VAL A 164 4.76 -26.36 -5.00
N CYS A 165 5.45 -26.32 -3.85
CA CYS A 165 6.52 -27.25 -3.50
C CYS A 165 6.03 -28.59 -2.91
N GLY A 166 4.73 -28.77 -2.70
CA GLY A 166 4.17 -30.00 -2.13
C GLY A 166 4.35 -30.14 -0.62
N LYS A 167 4.66 -29.05 0.09
CA LYS A 167 4.80 -29.03 1.57
C LYS A 167 3.55 -29.57 2.28
N TYR A 168 2.39 -29.36 1.66
CA TYR A 168 1.09 -29.72 2.23
C TYR A 168 0.50 -30.98 1.60
N GLY A 169 1.28 -31.73 0.82
CA GLY A 169 0.85 -32.85 0.01
C GLY A 169 1.10 -32.60 -1.48
N SER A 170 1.26 -33.66 -2.27
CA SER A 170 1.56 -33.58 -3.72
C SER A 170 0.38 -33.99 -4.62
N LYS A 171 -0.73 -34.46 -4.04
CA LYS A 171 -1.91 -34.94 -4.78
C LYS A 171 -2.87 -33.82 -5.21
N HIS A 172 -2.61 -32.58 -4.80
CA HIS A 172 -3.46 -31.44 -5.10
C HIS A 172 -3.01 -30.73 -6.39
N PRO A 173 -3.94 -30.08 -7.13
CA PRO A 173 -3.65 -29.50 -8.45
C PRO A 173 -2.66 -28.32 -8.44
N LEU A 174 -2.43 -27.68 -7.29
CA LEU A 174 -1.45 -26.59 -7.15
C LEU A 174 0.00 -27.07 -6.97
N PHE A 175 0.24 -28.37 -6.85
CA PHE A 175 1.60 -28.93 -6.74
C PHE A 175 2.24 -28.92 -8.13
N LEU A 176 3.46 -28.40 -8.24
CA LEU A 176 4.21 -28.37 -9.50
C LEU A 176 5.45 -29.26 -9.40
N SER A 177 5.89 -29.83 -10.51
CA SER A 177 7.11 -30.64 -10.57
C SER A 177 8.36 -29.80 -10.23
N ALA A 178 9.44 -30.45 -9.78
CA ALA A 178 10.71 -29.78 -9.51
C ALA A 178 11.27 -29.03 -10.74
N GLY A 179 11.04 -29.56 -11.95
CA GLY A 179 11.39 -28.89 -13.21
C GLY A 179 10.63 -27.57 -13.37
N ALA A 180 9.30 -27.61 -13.22
CA ALA A 180 8.45 -26.43 -13.27
C ALA A 180 8.83 -25.38 -12.20
N GLN A 181 9.15 -25.81 -10.98
CA GLN A 181 9.61 -24.93 -9.91
C GLN A 181 10.93 -24.23 -10.27
N LYS A 182 11.90 -24.97 -10.84
CA LYS A 182 13.19 -24.43 -11.29
C LYS A 182 13.02 -23.42 -12.42
N GLU A 183 12.12 -23.69 -13.36
CA GLU A 183 11.81 -22.75 -14.44
C GLU A 183 11.19 -21.45 -13.92
N ILE A 184 10.26 -21.52 -12.96
CA ILE A 184 9.69 -20.33 -12.32
C ILE A 184 10.80 -19.51 -11.65
N GLY A 185 11.69 -20.17 -10.90
CA GLY A 185 12.82 -19.53 -10.25
C GLY A 185 13.77 -18.84 -11.23
N ALA A 186 14.16 -19.55 -12.31
CA ALA A 186 15.02 -19.01 -13.35
C ALA A 186 14.37 -17.84 -14.10
N ALA A 187 13.07 -17.93 -14.41
CA ALA A 187 12.34 -16.85 -15.06
C ALA A 187 12.28 -15.60 -14.15
N MET A 188 12.04 -15.78 -12.85
CA MET A 188 12.03 -14.68 -11.88
C MET A 188 13.40 -13.96 -11.84
N GLU A 189 14.51 -14.70 -11.72
CA GLU A 189 15.85 -14.10 -11.75
C GLU A 189 16.16 -13.44 -13.11
N GLY A 190 15.74 -14.05 -14.22
CA GLY A 190 15.92 -13.49 -15.56
C GLY A 190 15.23 -12.13 -15.74
N THR A 191 14.09 -11.91 -15.09
CA THR A 191 13.39 -10.61 -15.14
C THR A 191 14.05 -9.53 -14.29
N ARG A 192 14.93 -9.87 -13.34
CA ARG A 192 15.49 -8.96 -12.32
C ARG A 192 16.10 -7.68 -12.91
N GLY A 193 16.82 -7.80 -14.02
CA GLY A 193 17.45 -6.65 -14.69
C GLY A 193 16.47 -5.64 -15.30
N SER A 194 15.23 -6.06 -15.53
CA SER A 194 14.16 -5.26 -16.12
C SER A 194 13.13 -4.75 -15.11
N ILE A 195 13.28 -5.11 -13.83
CA ILE A 195 12.35 -4.68 -12.79
C ILE A 195 12.66 -3.23 -12.39
N PRO A 196 11.67 -2.32 -12.38
CA PRO A 196 11.87 -0.95 -11.93
C PRO A 196 12.35 -0.88 -10.47
N THR A 197 13.18 0.12 -10.16
CA THR A 197 13.68 0.35 -8.80
C THR A 197 12.60 0.72 -7.78
N SER A 198 11.37 0.98 -8.22
CA SER A 198 10.22 1.20 -7.34
C SER A 198 9.73 -0.10 -6.68
N PHE A 199 10.13 -1.26 -7.19
CA PHE A 199 9.97 -2.55 -6.50
C PHE A 199 11.05 -2.72 -5.45
N HIS A 200 10.65 -3.21 -4.28
CA HIS A 200 11.57 -3.41 -3.15
C HIS A 200 12.05 -4.86 -2.99
N GLY A 201 11.42 -5.79 -3.71
CA GLY A 201 11.86 -7.18 -3.74
C GLY A 201 13.17 -7.32 -4.50
N ALA A 202 13.91 -8.38 -4.17
CA ALA A 202 15.19 -8.68 -4.79
C ALA A 202 15.06 -9.41 -6.13
N TRP A 203 13.86 -9.92 -6.47
CA TRP A 203 13.57 -10.69 -7.68
C TRP A 203 14.56 -11.84 -7.93
N ARG A 204 14.92 -12.51 -6.84
CA ARG A 204 15.83 -13.65 -6.87
C ARG A 204 15.08 -14.94 -7.21
N ASP A 205 15.79 -15.94 -7.68
CA ASP A 205 15.26 -17.29 -7.88
C ASP A 205 14.55 -17.82 -6.61
N VAL A 206 13.22 -17.95 -6.67
CA VAL A 206 12.40 -18.41 -5.54
C VAL A 206 12.66 -19.89 -5.18
N ALA A 207 12.97 -20.73 -6.16
CA ALA A 207 13.25 -22.15 -5.91
C ALA A 207 14.55 -22.35 -5.12
N ARG A 208 15.53 -21.47 -5.32
CA ARG A 208 16.81 -21.51 -4.60
C ARG A 208 16.82 -20.71 -3.30
N HIS A 209 16.07 -19.61 -3.26
CA HIS A 209 16.24 -18.60 -2.20
C HIS A 209 14.98 -18.31 -1.38
N ALA A 210 13.88 -19.05 -1.55
CA ALA A 210 12.65 -18.85 -0.77
C ALA A 210 12.88 -18.76 0.76
N GLY A 211 13.82 -19.53 1.31
CA GLY A 211 14.15 -19.46 2.74
C GLY A 211 14.66 -18.08 3.21
N TYR A 212 15.24 -17.29 2.31
CA TYR A 212 15.82 -15.98 2.56
C TYR A 212 14.94 -14.82 2.08
N PHE A 213 13.73 -15.10 1.59
CA PHE A 213 12.79 -14.07 1.14
C PHE A 213 12.22 -13.31 2.33
N ARG A 214 12.33 -11.98 2.26
CA ARG A 214 11.68 -11.03 3.15
C ARG A 214 10.22 -10.84 2.75
N ALA A 215 9.44 -10.14 3.58
CA ALA A 215 8.04 -9.86 3.28
C ALA A 215 7.83 -9.12 1.94
N VAL A 216 8.75 -8.24 1.53
CA VAL A 216 8.69 -7.57 0.22
C VAL A 216 8.93 -8.53 -0.95
N ASP A 217 9.84 -9.50 -0.77
CA ASP A 217 10.13 -10.50 -1.80
C ASP A 217 8.92 -11.44 -1.98
N TRP A 218 8.25 -11.80 -0.88
CA TRP A 218 7.00 -12.55 -0.91
C TRP A 218 5.81 -11.76 -1.45
N ALA A 219 5.78 -10.44 -1.26
CA ALA A 219 4.76 -9.59 -1.87
C ALA A 219 4.89 -9.64 -3.40
N ASP A 220 6.10 -9.44 -3.92
CA ASP A 220 6.37 -9.48 -5.35
C ASP A 220 6.08 -10.88 -5.93
N PHE A 221 6.47 -11.93 -5.21
CA PHE A 221 6.11 -13.29 -5.59
C PHE A 221 4.58 -13.48 -5.69
N LEU A 222 3.84 -13.16 -4.62
CA LEU A 222 2.39 -13.40 -4.55
C LEU A 222 1.62 -12.61 -5.61
N LEU A 223 2.04 -11.38 -5.90
CA LEU A 223 1.26 -10.44 -6.71
C LEU A 223 1.61 -10.48 -8.20
N PHE A 224 2.81 -10.92 -8.56
CA PHE A 224 3.26 -10.94 -9.95
C PHE A 224 3.67 -12.32 -10.41
N VAL A 225 4.54 -12.98 -9.65
CA VAL A 225 5.07 -14.29 -10.05
C VAL A 225 3.98 -15.34 -10.05
N VAL A 226 3.09 -15.32 -9.05
CA VAL A 226 1.96 -16.26 -8.99
C VAL A 226 1.04 -16.15 -10.20
N PRO A 227 0.44 -14.99 -10.54
CA PRO A 227 -0.48 -14.90 -11.66
C PRO A 227 0.16 -15.08 -13.04
N THR A 228 1.47 -14.86 -13.17
CA THR A 228 2.15 -14.85 -14.48
C THR A 228 3.03 -16.06 -14.74
N LEU A 229 3.63 -16.68 -13.72
CA LEU A 229 4.52 -17.83 -13.90
C LEU A 229 3.97 -19.10 -13.24
N VAL A 230 3.34 -18.99 -12.07
CA VAL A 230 2.79 -20.16 -11.36
C VAL A 230 1.46 -20.58 -11.99
N ALA A 231 0.53 -19.65 -12.17
CA ALA A 231 -0.82 -19.94 -12.65
C ALA A 231 -0.83 -20.56 -14.06
N GLU A 232 0.12 -20.22 -14.93
CA GLU A 232 0.26 -20.81 -16.26
C GLU A 232 0.58 -22.31 -16.22
N ARG A 233 1.28 -22.75 -15.17
CA ARG A 233 1.68 -24.15 -14.94
C ARG A 233 0.64 -24.96 -14.18
N VAL A 234 -0.46 -24.34 -13.72
CA VAL A 234 -1.58 -25.03 -13.08
C VAL A 234 -2.60 -25.44 -14.15
N HIS A 235 -2.67 -26.74 -14.43
CA HIS A 235 -3.55 -27.28 -15.48
C HIS A 235 -5.03 -27.33 -15.07
N ASP A 236 -5.31 -27.58 -13.78
CA ASP A 236 -6.66 -27.61 -13.25
C ASP A 236 -7.27 -26.20 -13.23
N GLN A 237 -8.37 -26.03 -13.97
CA GLN A 237 -8.97 -24.72 -14.21
C GLN A 237 -9.56 -24.11 -12.94
N ASP A 238 -10.16 -24.92 -12.08
CA ASP A 238 -10.81 -24.43 -10.86
C ASP A 238 -9.79 -24.03 -9.80
N ALA A 239 -8.73 -24.82 -9.62
CA ALA A 239 -7.61 -24.50 -8.75
C ALA A 239 -6.88 -23.26 -9.25
N ARG A 240 -6.65 -23.14 -10.56
CA ARG A 240 -6.07 -21.94 -11.17
C ARG A 240 -6.95 -20.72 -10.92
N LYS A 241 -8.26 -20.81 -11.13
CA LYS A 241 -9.20 -19.71 -10.87
C LYS A 241 -9.27 -19.34 -9.39
N ALA A 242 -9.20 -20.31 -8.48
CA ALA A 242 -9.15 -20.06 -7.04
C ALA A 242 -7.83 -19.40 -6.60
N LEU A 243 -6.70 -19.81 -7.19
CA LEU A 243 -5.39 -19.18 -6.97
C LEU A 243 -5.39 -17.73 -7.45
N LEU A 244 -5.87 -17.46 -8.66
CA LEU A 244 -5.97 -16.11 -9.20
C LEU A 244 -6.95 -15.23 -8.41
N GLY A 245 -8.06 -15.80 -7.94
CA GLY A 245 -8.99 -15.11 -7.05
C GLY A 245 -8.33 -14.69 -5.73
N LEU A 246 -7.50 -15.56 -5.15
CA LEU A 246 -6.70 -15.22 -3.97
C LEU A 246 -5.75 -14.05 -4.27
N VAL A 247 -4.99 -14.11 -5.36
CA VAL A 247 -4.06 -13.04 -5.76
C VAL A 247 -4.80 -11.72 -5.94
N GLN A 248 -5.96 -11.74 -6.61
CA GLN A 248 -6.80 -10.55 -6.79
C GLN A 248 -7.27 -9.99 -5.44
N ALA A 249 -7.72 -10.84 -4.52
CA ALA A 249 -8.14 -10.40 -3.18
C ALA A 249 -6.98 -9.76 -2.41
N CYS A 250 -5.78 -10.37 -2.43
CA CYS A 250 -4.60 -9.81 -1.79
C CYS A 250 -4.16 -8.48 -2.42
N THR A 251 -4.26 -8.35 -3.74
CA THR A 251 -3.95 -7.11 -4.47
C THR A 251 -4.87 -5.97 -4.04
N LEU A 252 -6.18 -6.23 -4.00
CA LEU A 252 -7.17 -5.25 -3.55
C LEU A 252 -6.99 -4.88 -2.08
N LEU A 253 -6.75 -5.86 -1.19
CA LEU A 253 -6.47 -5.58 0.23
C LEU A 253 -5.21 -4.72 0.45
N MET A 254 -4.29 -4.70 -0.49
CA MET A 254 -3.08 -3.85 -0.46
C MET A 254 -3.25 -2.53 -1.21
N SER A 255 -4.43 -2.25 -1.76
CA SER A 255 -4.76 -0.97 -2.38
C SER A 255 -5.08 0.09 -1.32
N TRP A 256 -5.04 1.36 -1.71
CA TRP A 256 -5.34 2.47 -0.78
C TRP A 256 -6.83 2.69 -0.57
N GLU A 257 -7.61 2.49 -1.63
CA GLU A 257 -9.05 2.72 -1.68
C GLU A 257 -9.71 1.49 -2.29
N LEU A 258 -10.98 1.27 -1.94
CA LEU A 258 -11.79 0.15 -2.44
C LEU A 258 -13.20 0.59 -2.74
N SER A 259 -13.70 0.27 -3.93
CA SER A 259 -15.11 0.37 -4.29
C SER A 259 -15.94 -0.71 -3.60
N VAL A 260 -17.27 -0.55 -3.55
CA VAL A 260 -18.18 -1.55 -2.97
C VAL A 260 -18.12 -2.87 -3.73
N GLU A 261 -17.95 -2.81 -5.05
CA GLU A 261 -17.79 -3.97 -5.93
C GLU A 261 -16.49 -4.72 -5.64
N GLU A 262 -15.39 -3.98 -5.41
CA GLU A 262 -14.09 -4.55 -5.06
C GLU A 262 -14.15 -5.23 -3.68
N GLN A 263 -14.79 -4.61 -2.69
CA GLN A 263 -15.03 -5.21 -1.38
C GLN A 263 -15.82 -6.52 -1.48
N THR A 264 -16.85 -6.53 -2.33
CA THR A 264 -17.67 -7.72 -2.61
C THR A 264 -16.83 -8.80 -3.31
N SER A 265 -15.97 -8.40 -4.24
CA SER A 265 -15.05 -9.30 -4.94
C SER A 265 -14.05 -9.96 -3.99
N ILE A 266 -13.48 -9.19 -3.05
CA ILE A 266 -12.59 -9.72 -2.00
C ILE A 266 -13.31 -10.83 -1.23
N LYS A 267 -14.51 -10.54 -0.68
CA LYS A 267 -15.30 -11.51 0.09
C LYS A 267 -15.52 -12.80 -0.70
N ARG A 268 -15.99 -12.67 -1.94
CA ARG A 268 -16.26 -13.81 -2.84
C ARG A 268 -15.01 -14.66 -3.08
N ASN A 269 -13.89 -14.03 -3.38
CA ASN A 269 -12.64 -14.71 -3.69
C ASN A 269 -12.07 -15.45 -2.48
N LEU A 270 -12.15 -14.86 -1.29
CA LEU A 270 -11.67 -15.49 -0.05
C LEU A 270 -12.52 -16.69 0.37
N ILE A 271 -13.84 -16.61 0.17
CA ILE A 271 -14.76 -17.75 0.37
C ILE A 271 -14.39 -18.87 -0.60
N LYS A 272 -14.30 -18.57 -1.90
CA LYS A 272 -13.94 -19.57 -2.93
C LYS A 272 -12.60 -20.24 -2.63
N ARG A 273 -11.61 -19.46 -2.20
CA ARG A 273 -10.29 -19.95 -1.78
C ARG A 273 -10.41 -20.92 -0.60
N ASN A 274 -11.19 -20.59 0.42
CA ASN A 274 -11.38 -21.46 1.58
C ASN A 274 -12.10 -22.77 1.21
N SER A 275 -13.18 -22.68 0.43
CA SER A 275 -13.92 -23.86 -0.06
C SER A 275 -13.05 -24.81 -0.88
N CYS A 276 -12.17 -24.27 -1.74
CA CYS A 276 -11.23 -25.06 -2.52
C CYS A 276 -10.23 -25.83 -1.63
N LEU A 277 -9.66 -25.18 -0.62
CA LEU A 277 -8.76 -25.84 0.33
C LEU A 277 -9.47 -26.92 1.15
N GLU A 278 -10.67 -26.62 1.64
CA GLU A 278 -11.48 -27.55 2.39
C GLU A 278 -11.81 -28.78 1.54
N GLY A 279 -12.19 -28.59 0.28
CA GLY A 279 -12.40 -29.70 -0.66
C GLY A 279 -11.16 -30.54 -0.90
N HIS A 280 -9.97 -29.94 -0.98
CA HIS A 280 -8.72 -30.71 -1.07
C HIS A 280 -8.41 -31.48 0.21
N PHE A 281 -8.70 -30.90 1.38
CA PHE A 281 -8.47 -31.53 2.67
C PHE A 281 -9.40 -32.74 2.88
N GLN A 282 -10.70 -32.58 2.62
CA GLN A 282 -11.68 -33.66 2.75
C GLN A 282 -11.38 -34.84 1.82
N ASN A 283 -10.80 -34.57 0.64
CA ASN A 283 -10.39 -35.59 -0.31
C ASN A 283 -8.98 -36.17 -0.04
N GLY A 284 -8.36 -35.84 1.11
CA GLY A 284 -7.02 -36.33 1.46
C GLY A 284 -5.90 -35.88 0.52
N LYS A 285 -6.12 -34.81 -0.25
CA LYS A 285 -5.12 -34.25 -1.20
C LYS A 285 -4.14 -33.29 -0.53
N VAL A 286 -4.58 -32.64 0.55
CA VAL A 286 -3.74 -31.83 1.43
C VAL A 286 -3.89 -32.25 2.88
N GLY A 287 -2.83 -32.09 3.65
CA GLY A 287 -2.88 -32.22 5.11
C GLY A 287 -3.49 -30.98 5.79
N ILE A 288 -3.85 -31.15 7.07
CA ILE A 288 -4.39 -30.09 7.94
C ILE A 288 -3.45 -28.90 8.12
N GLU A 289 -2.14 -29.10 7.89
CA GLU A 289 -1.08 -28.11 8.00
C GLU A 289 -1.29 -26.90 7.07
N ILE A 290 -2.13 -27.05 6.03
CA ILE A 290 -2.52 -25.94 5.17
C ILE A 290 -3.35 -24.89 5.91
N PHE A 291 -4.06 -25.25 6.97
CA PHE A 291 -4.89 -24.33 7.74
C PHE A 291 -4.08 -23.60 8.81
N THR A 292 -3.01 -22.93 8.38
CA THR A 292 -2.19 -22.08 9.24
C THR A 292 -3.01 -20.93 9.85
N ILE A 293 -2.50 -20.30 10.92
CA ILE A 293 -3.14 -19.10 11.48
C ILE A 293 -3.32 -17.99 10.43
N ASN A 294 -2.37 -17.80 9.51
CA ASN A 294 -2.48 -16.79 8.46
C ASN A 294 -3.63 -17.11 7.49
N GLN A 295 -3.80 -18.38 7.11
CA GLN A 295 -4.92 -18.82 6.27
C GLN A 295 -6.27 -18.62 6.95
N HIS A 296 -6.34 -18.84 8.27
CA HIS A 296 -7.54 -18.58 9.04
C HIS A 296 -7.82 -17.06 9.16
N LEU A 297 -6.82 -16.27 9.53
CA LEU A 297 -6.92 -14.81 9.65
C LEU A 297 -7.26 -14.15 8.32
N LEU A 298 -6.90 -14.75 7.18
CA LEU A 298 -7.29 -14.29 5.86
C LEU A 298 -8.82 -14.08 5.76
N GLN A 299 -9.61 -14.95 6.38
CA GLN A 299 -11.08 -14.88 6.37
C GLN A 299 -11.64 -13.72 7.21
N ASN A 300 -10.82 -13.09 8.07
CA ASN A 300 -11.22 -11.98 8.93
C ASN A 300 -10.92 -10.60 8.32
N TYR A 301 -10.19 -10.53 7.20
CA TYR A 301 -9.93 -9.26 6.50
C TYR A 301 -11.18 -8.51 6.06
N PRO A 302 -12.26 -9.15 5.57
CA PRO A 302 -13.48 -8.42 5.22
C PRO A 302 -14.13 -7.69 6.39
N ALA A 303 -14.11 -8.30 7.59
CA ALA A 303 -14.62 -7.65 8.80
C ALA A 303 -13.69 -6.50 9.24
N MET A 304 -12.38 -6.73 9.21
CA MET A 304 -11.38 -5.69 9.51
C MET A 304 -11.48 -4.48 8.59
N MET A 305 -11.72 -4.74 7.30
CA MET A 305 -11.92 -3.71 6.28
C MET A 305 -13.16 -2.87 6.54
N GLY A 306 -14.25 -3.49 7.01
CA GLY A 306 -15.44 -2.76 7.45
C GLY A 306 -15.17 -1.85 8.65
N ALA A 307 -14.24 -2.23 9.54
CA ALA A 307 -13.90 -1.45 10.73
C ALA A 307 -12.93 -0.29 10.44
N PHE A 308 -11.91 -0.50 9.61
CA PHE A 308 -10.80 0.46 9.49
C PHE A 308 -10.38 0.84 8.05
N GLY A 309 -11.01 0.22 7.05
CA GLY A 309 -10.61 0.35 5.65
C GLY A 309 -9.46 -0.59 5.29
N THR A 310 -8.67 -0.22 4.29
CA THR A 310 -7.66 -1.11 3.71
C THR A 310 -6.49 -1.37 4.69
N PRO A 311 -6.02 -2.62 4.80
CA PRO A 311 -4.80 -2.99 5.53
C PRO A 311 -3.57 -2.14 5.22
N ARG A 312 -3.48 -1.68 3.97
CA ARG A 312 -2.43 -0.76 3.52
C ARG A 312 -2.31 0.47 4.41
N ALA A 313 -3.43 1.00 4.91
CA ALA A 313 -3.48 2.23 5.70
C ALA A 313 -2.91 2.11 7.12
N TYR A 314 -2.79 0.89 7.65
CA TYR A 314 -2.31 0.61 9.01
C TYR A 314 -1.23 -0.49 9.04
N SER A 315 -0.44 -0.51 7.97
CA SER A 315 0.66 -1.44 7.75
C SER A 315 1.82 -1.28 8.75
N ALA A 316 2.41 -2.42 9.13
CA ALA A 316 3.59 -2.48 9.98
C ALA A 316 4.91 -2.13 9.25
N ARG A 317 4.91 -1.85 7.94
CA ARG A 317 6.15 -1.58 7.17
C ARG A 317 6.97 -0.42 7.72
N SER A 318 6.30 0.66 8.13
CA SER A 318 6.95 1.80 8.74
C SER A 318 7.51 1.44 10.12
N LEU A 319 6.85 0.53 10.85
CA LEU A 319 7.34 -0.03 12.10
C LEU A 319 8.68 -0.75 11.90
N GLU A 320 8.71 -1.73 11.01
CA GLU A 320 9.91 -2.52 10.71
C GLU A 320 11.10 -1.69 10.22
N ARG A 321 10.86 -0.66 9.39
CA ARG A 321 11.93 0.24 8.93
C ARG A 321 12.57 1.00 10.08
N ALA A 322 11.75 1.51 11.01
CA ALA A 322 12.26 2.17 12.21
C ALA A 322 12.98 1.17 13.11
N ILE A 323 12.46 -0.05 13.29
CA ILE A 323 13.14 -1.11 14.05
C ILE A 323 14.55 -1.31 13.47
N GLY A 324 14.65 -1.51 12.16
CA GLY A 324 15.94 -1.68 11.50
C GLY A 324 16.89 -0.48 11.63
N GLU A 325 16.38 0.75 11.63
CA GLU A 325 17.19 1.96 11.88
C GLU A 325 17.75 1.98 13.31
N TYR A 326 16.93 1.64 14.30
CA TYR A 326 17.36 1.52 15.69
C TYR A 326 18.34 0.38 15.88
N SER A 327 18.05 -0.82 15.39
CA SER A 327 18.95 -1.99 15.54
C SER A 327 20.32 -1.76 14.91
N ARG A 328 20.43 -1.03 13.79
CA ARG A 328 21.73 -0.67 13.20
C ARG A 328 22.48 0.40 14.00
N SER A 329 21.76 1.21 14.76
CA SER A 329 22.31 2.32 15.51
C SER A 329 22.74 1.90 16.92
N ILE A 330 22.03 0.94 17.53
CA ILE A 330 22.34 0.38 18.83
C ILE A 330 23.56 -0.54 18.67
N LYS A 331 24.67 -0.12 19.26
CA LYS A 331 25.97 -0.81 19.14
C LYS A 331 26.51 -1.34 20.47
N SER A 332 25.95 -0.87 21.59
CA SER A 332 26.39 -1.32 22.92
C SER A 332 25.73 -2.62 23.28
N ASN A 333 26.52 -3.63 23.63
CA ASN A 333 26.05 -4.91 24.16
C ASN A 333 26.00 -4.94 25.70
N SER A 334 26.65 -3.98 26.38
CA SER A 334 26.75 -3.91 27.85
C SER A 334 25.81 -2.90 28.49
N ALA A 335 25.45 -1.82 27.77
CA ALA A 335 24.57 -0.76 28.24
C ALA A 335 23.48 -0.48 27.21
N ILE A 336 22.80 -1.55 26.76
CA ILE A 336 21.82 -1.51 25.67
C ILE A 336 20.76 -0.44 25.92
N GLY A 337 20.19 -0.37 27.14
CA GLY A 337 19.12 0.58 27.46
C GLY A 337 19.56 2.04 27.40
N ALA A 338 20.72 2.38 27.96
CA ALA A 338 21.27 3.74 27.90
C ALA A 338 21.63 4.14 26.47
N ASN A 339 22.24 3.23 25.70
CA ASN A 339 22.58 3.47 24.31
C ASN A 339 21.32 3.68 23.44
N ALA A 340 20.32 2.82 23.61
CA ALA A 340 19.02 2.92 22.96
C ALA A 340 18.31 4.24 23.26
N GLY A 341 18.27 4.66 24.53
CA GLY A 341 17.72 5.95 24.95
C GLY A 341 18.42 7.15 24.29
N ASN A 342 19.75 7.14 24.27
CA ASN A 342 20.55 8.18 23.61
C ASN A 342 20.29 8.24 22.10
N ILE A 343 20.18 7.08 21.44
CA ILE A 343 19.86 6.99 20.01
C ILE A 343 18.45 7.51 19.74
N MET A 344 17.48 7.15 20.58
CA MET A 344 16.10 7.64 20.47
C MET A 344 16.04 9.16 20.56
N LEU A 345 16.71 9.76 21.56
CA LEU A 345 16.80 11.22 21.69
C LEU A 345 17.49 11.86 20.48
N ARG A 346 18.59 11.26 19.99
CA ARG A 346 19.31 11.76 18.81
C ARG A 346 18.42 11.75 17.57
N LEU A 347 17.76 10.63 17.28
CA LEU A 347 16.88 10.50 16.12
C LEU A 347 15.65 11.41 16.23
N ALA A 348 15.08 11.56 17.43
CA ALA A 348 13.97 12.49 17.66
C ALA A 348 14.39 13.94 17.39
N ARG A 349 15.59 14.34 17.83
CA ARG A 349 16.15 15.68 17.53
C ARG A 349 16.35 15.86 16.03
N THR A 350 17.01 14.94 15.34
CA THR A 350 17.25 15.05 13.89
C THR A 350 15.94 15.16 13.11
N ARG A 351 14.95 14.30 13.42
CA ARG A 351 13.65 14.33 12.75
C ARG A 351 12.88 15.64 13.01
N ARG A 352 13.05 16.26 14.18
CA ARG A 352 12.45 17.57 14.49
C ARG A 352 13.13 18.72 13.73
N VAL A 353 14.45 18.65 13.54
CA VAL A 353 15.21 19.65 12.76
C VAL A 353 14.84 19.59 11.27
N ASP A 354 14.72 18.39 10.71
CA ASP A 354 14.34 18.19 9.30
C ASP A 354 12.91 18.65 8.97
N VAL A 355 11.99 18.64 9.94
CA VAL A 355 10.61 19.14 9.78
C VAL A 355 10.54 20.67 9.85
N ASN A 356 11.51 21.32 10.52
CA ASN A 356 11.52 22.77 10.75
C ASN A 356 12.47 23.56 9.82
N GLY A 357 13.14 22.90 8.86
CA GLY A 357 13.95 23.59 7.85
C GLY A 357 15.17 24.37 8.36
N ALA A 358 15.67 24.09 9.57
CA ALA A 358 16.81 24.81 10.12
C ALA A 358 18.13 24.15 9.68
N SER A 359 18.82 24.79 8.74
CA SER A 359 20.20 24.50 8.36
C SER A 359 21.12 24.66 9.57
N VAL A 360 21.66 23.56 10.11
CA VAL A 360 22.82 23.60 11.01
C VAL A 360 23.85 22.58 10.54
N VAL A 361 24.96 23.14 10.07
CA VAL A 361 26.17 22.46 9.60
C VAL A 361 26.97 21.87 10.77
N LYS A 362 27.62 20.73 10.48
CA LYS A 362 28.67 19.96 11.21
C LYS A 362 28.21 18.94 12.27
N ALA A 363 28.31 17.66 11.91
CA ALA A 363 29.43 16.81 12.36
C ALA A 363 29.59 15.55 11.46
N ARG A 364 30.83 15.31 11.02
CA ARG A 364 31.31 14.23 10.14
C ARG A 364 31.08 12.83 10.72
N THR A 365 30.41 11.95 9.99
CA THR A 365 30.88 10.56 9.77
C THR A 365 30.26 10.02 8.48
N THR A 366 31.09 9.94 7.46
CA THR A 366 31.03 9.12 6.22
C THR A 366 29.69 8.45 5.90
N ALA A 367 28.73 9.23 5.39
CA ALA A 367 27.75 8.75 4.44
C ALA A 367 28.01 9.52 3.15
N ARG A 368 28.30 8.80 2.04
CA ARG A 368 28.27 9.38 0.69
C ARG A 368 26.82 9.76 0.41
N ILE A 369 26.43 10.94 0.88
CA ILE A 369 25.29 11.69 0.38
C ILE A 369 25.69 12.09 -1.03
N LEU A 370 24.98 11.57 -2.04
CA LEU A 370 24.96 12.20 -3.35
C LEU A 370 24.38 13.60 -3.11
N GLN A 371 25.26 14.58 -2.94
CA GLN A 371 24.89 16.00 -2.91
C GLN A 371 24.29 16.32 -4.27
N TYR A 372 22.98 16.49 -4.30
CA TYR A 372 22.30 17.21 -5.36
C TYR A 372 22.42 18.69 -4.99
N ASP A 373 23.44 19.33 -5.53
CA ASP A 373 23.66 20.77 -5.39
C ASP A 373 22.89 21.43 -6.53
N ASP A 374 21.68 21.91 -6.25
CA ASP A 374 21.01 22.86 -7.15
C ASP A 374 20.51 24.04 -6.33
N LYS A 375 21.34 25.09 -6.31
CA LYS A 375 21.05 26.37 -5.65
C LYS A 375 20.08 27.25 -6.45
N SER A 376 19.26 26.68 -7.32
CA SER A 376 18.24 27.43 -8.07
C SER A 376 16.83 26.81 -8.04
N ALA A 377 16.63 25.67 -7.38
CA ALA A 377 15.33 25.01 -7.31
C ALA A 377 14.41 25.64 -6.24
N GLY A 378 13.86 26.80 -6.54
CA GLY A 378 12.79 27.40 -5.76
C GLY A 378 12.68 28.91 -5.94
N TRP A 379 11.90 29.35 -6.91
CA TRP A 379 11.25 30.65 -6.85
C TRP A 379 9.76 30.51 -7.20
N PRO A 380 8.86 31.18 -6.44
CA PRO A 380 7.47 31.35 -6.80
C PRO A 380 7.37 32.52 -7.79
N MET A 381 6.75 32.31 -8.95
CA MET A 381 6.38 33.41 -9.84
C MET A 381 4.90 33.73 -9.63
N THR A 382 4.64 34.74 -8.80
CA THR A 382 3.43 35.55 -8.89
C THR A 382 3.77 36.82 -9.65
N GLU A 383 3.07 37.06 -10.76
CA GLU A 383 2.38 38.32 -11.02
C GLU A 383 1.39 38.07 -12.17
N GLU A 384 0.11 38.18 -11.80
CA GLU A 384 -1.10 38.40 -12.60
C GLU A 384 -1.57 37.33 -13.62
N GLY A 385 -2.81 36.86 -13.43
CA GLY A 385 -3.55 35.93 -14.31
C GLY A 385 -4.31 34.84 -13.54
N GLU A 386 -5.51 35.19 -13.07
CA GLU A 386 -6.45 34.45 -12.21
C GLU A 386 -6.42 32.90 -12.19
N HIS A 387 -6.26 32.41 -10.95
CA HIS A 387 -6.67 31.15 -10.33
C HIS A 387 -7.28 30.03 -11.20
N VAL A 388 -6.47 29.00 -11.48
CA VAL A 388 -6.93 27.61 -11.33
C VAL A 388 -6.80 27.25 -9.86
N GLY A 389 -7.87 27.46 -9.09
CA GLY A 389 -8.12 26.97 -7.73
C GLY A 389 -6.93 26.99 -6.76
N VAL A 390 -7.03 27.80 -5.72
CA VAL A 390 -6.11 27.92 -4.56
C VAL A 390 -5.79 26.59 -3.84
N ASP A 391 -6.34 25.45 -4.31
CA ASP A 391 -6.21 24.09 -3.77
C ASP A 391 -5.49 23.09 -4.71
N SER A 392 -4.82 23.50 -5.80
CA SER A 392 -4.13 22.54 -6.68
C SER A 392 -2.69 22.22 -6.21
N ASP A 393 -2.48 21.00 -5.69
CA ASP A 393 -1.18 20.43 -5.26
C ASP A 393 -0.22 20.08 -6.44
N ILE A 394 -0.21 20.87 -7.52
CA ILE A 394 0.58 20.59 -8.74
C ILE A 394 1.70 21.62 -8.90
N GLU A 395 2.95 21.16 -8.91
CA GLU A 395 4.13 22.01 -9.11
C GLU A 395 5.07 21.40 -10.15
N PHE A 396 5.66 22.22 -11.03
CA PHE A 396 6.68 21.79 -11.99
C PHE A 396 8.08 22.05 -11.45
N TRP A 397 8.94 21.03 -11.49
CA TRP A 397 10.29 21.08 -10.92
C TRP A 397 11.35 20.87 -12.01
N GLY A 398 12.44 21.64 -11.90
CA GLY A 398 13.35 21.96 -13.01
C GLY A 398 14.12 20.82 -13.70
N PRO A 399 14.99 21.18 -14.67
CA PRO A 399 15.11 22.50 -15.28
C PRO A 399 13.87 22.87 -16.09
N LEU A 400 13.36 24.08 -15.92
CA LEU A 400 12.24 24.60 -16.70
C LEU A 400 12.78 25.16 -18.02
N GLY A 401 12.13 24.83 -19.13
CA GLY A 401 12.52 25.32 -20.45
C GLY A 401 11.35 26.00 -21.14
N CYS A 402 11.54 27.23 -21.58
CA CYS A 402 10.61 27.89 -22.48
C CYS A 402 10.79 27.30 -23.88
N ARG A 403 9.71 26.82 -24.48
CA ARG A 403 9.66 26.20 -25.80
C ARG A 403 8.43 26.68 -26.56
N THR A 404 8.40 26.43 -27.86
CA THR A 404 7.19 26.61 -28.66
C THR A 404 6.52 25.27 -28.98
N ILE A 405 5.21 25.27 -29.23
CA ILE A 405 4.46 24.08 -29.71
C ILE A 405 5.03 23.50 -31.02
N HIS A 406 5.82 24.30 -31.76
CA HIS A 406 6.42 23.94 -33.04
C HIS A 406 7.89 23.49 -32.92
N ASP A 407 8.48 23.55 -31.73
CA ASP A 407 9.86 23.12 -31.54
C ASP A 407 9.99 21.62 -31.85
N SER A 408 10.95 21.29 -32.72
CA SER A 408 11.21 19.91 -33.13
C SER A 408 11.83 19.11 -31.98
N ILE A 409 11.00 18.39 -31.25
CA ILE A 409 11.43 17.27 -30.39
C ILE A 409 11.02 16.00 -31.13
N GLU A 410 11.95 15.05 -31.32
CA GLU A 410 11.79 13.85 -32.16
C GLU A 410 10.53 13.00 -31.84
N GLU A 411 9.92 13.16 -30.66
CA GLU A 411 8.71 12.44 -30.21
C GLU A 411 7.42 13.29 -30.21
N ILE A 412 7.46 14.57 -30.62
CA ILE A 412 6.44 15.60 -30.29
C ILE A 412 5.84 16.30 -31.53
N SER A 413 6.13 15.85 -32.76
CA SER A 413 5.59 16.46 -33.99
C SER A 413 4.05 16.53 -34.07
N CYS A 414 3.33 15.74 -33.24
CA CYS A 414 1.88 15.76 -33.13
C CYS A 414 1.31 16.65 -32.00
N LEU A 415 2.15 17.32 -31.20
CA LEU A 415 1.72 18.11 -30.05
C LEU A 415 0.73 19.25 -30.38
N PRO A 416 0.91 20.04 -31.46
CA PRO A 416 -0.08 21.05 -31.84
C PRO A 416 -1.48 20.45 -32.04
N VAL A 417 -1.55 19.31 -32.72
CA VAL A 417 -2.81 18.59 -33.00
C VAL A 417 -3.43 18.02 -31.72
N LEU A 418 -2.61 17.52 -30.79
CA LEU A 418 -3.08 16.97 -29.52
C LEU A 418 -3.55 18.06 -28.56
N LEU A 419 -2.89 19.21 -28.55
CA LEU A 419 -3.25 20.37 -27.73
C LEU A 419 -4.56 21.00 -28.24
N ALA A 420 -4.71 21.13 -29.56
CA ALA A 420 -5.96 21.52 -30.20
C ALA A 420 -7.13 20.64 -29.77
N LYS A 421 -6.97 19.31 -29.87
CA LYS A 421 -7.99 18.33 -29.43
C LYS A 421 -8.28 18.40 -27.94
N PHE A 422 -7.28 18.72 -27.11
CA PHE A 422 -7.49 18.92 -25.68
C PHE A 422 -8.40 20.14 -25.43
N TYR A 423 -8.12 21.29 -26.05
CA TYR A 423 -8.92 22.51 -25.90
C TYR A 423 -10.34 22.37 -26.49
N GLU A 424 -10.46 21.72 -27.65
CA GLU A 424 -11.77 21.36 -28.23
C GLU A 424 -12.60 20.53 -27.24
N SER A 425 -11.98 19.54 -26.57
CA SER A 425 -12.67 18.75 -25.54
C SER A 425 -13.11 19.54 -24.30
N LYS A 426 -12.58 20.76 -24.12
CA LYS A 426 -12.96 21.70 -23.06
C LYS A 426 -13.91 22.81 -23.54
N GLY A 427 -14.32 22.78 -24.82
CA GLY A 427 -15.19 23.79 -25.42
C GLY A 427 -14.50 25.13 -25.68
N VAL A 428 -13.18 25.13 -25.85
CA VAL A 428 -12.37 26.33 -26.14
C VAL A 428 -12.07 26.36 -27.65
N GLU A 429 -12.27 27.51 -28.31
CA GLU A 429 -11.98 27.67 -29.74
C GLU A 429 -10.48 27.60 -30.03
N CYS A 430 -10.11 26.90 -31.10
CA CYS A 430 -8.71 26.50 -31.36
C CYS A 430 -7.86 27.60 -32.04
N SER A 431 -8.46 28.73 -32.45
CA SER A 431 -7.78 29.82 -33.18
C SER A 431 -6.96 30.76 -32.29
N THR A 432 -6.94 30.57 -30.97
CA THR A 432 -6.30 31.45 -29.98
C THR A 432 -5.20 30.78 -29.14
N ILE A 433 -4.74 29.58 -29.51
CA ILE A 433 -3.73 28.82 -28.73
C ILE A 433 -2.37 29.51 -28.77
N ASP A 434 -1.86 29.92 -27.62
CA ASP A 434 -0.52 30.50 -27.45
C ASP A 434 0.57 29.47 -27.85
N PRO A 435 1.52 29.81 -28.72
CA PRO A 435 2.58 28.88 -29.05
C PRO A 435 3.56 28.62 -27.90
N ALA A 436 3.63 29.46 -26.87
CA ALA A 436 4.60 29.35 -25.79
C ALA A 436 4.23 28.27 -24.75
N LEU A 437 5.22 27.46 -24.38
CA LEU A 437 5.11 26.40 -23.40
C LEU A 437 6.25 26.49 -22.39
N THR A 438 5.91 26.34 -21.11
CA THR A 438 6.91 26.14 -20.06
C THR A 438 7.02 24.66 -19.78
N THR A 439 8.06 24.03 -20.32
CA THR A 439 8.33 22.60 -20.13
C THR A 439 9.06 22.30 -18.84
N SER A 440 8.81 21.12 -18.29
CA SER A 440 9.43 20.64 -17.06
C SER A 440 9.85 19.19 -17.17
N ARG A 441 10.95 18.84 -16.50
CA ARG A 441 11.40 17.46 -16.36
C ARG A 441 10.59 16.70 -15.32
N LYS A 442 10.20 17.38 -14.24
CA LYS A 442 9.51 16.76 -13.10
C LYS A 442 8.21 17.49 -12.80
N ALA A 443 7.24 16.75 -12.31
CA ALA A 443 6.05 17.33 -11.73
C ALA A 443 5.81 16.73 -10.35
N PHE A 444 5.62 17.59 -9.35
CA PHE A 444 4.99 17.23 -8.11
C PHE A 444 3.49 17.26 -8.33
N VAL A 445 2.82 16.13 -8.18
CA VAL A 445 1.38 15.99 -8.36
C VAL A 445 0.86 15.17 -7.19
N ASN A 446 -0.06 15.73 -6.40
CA ASN A 446 -0.74 15.02 -5.32
C ASN A 446 0.23 14.35 -4.32
N GLY A 447 1.28 15.05 -3.88
CA GLY A 447 2.24 14.52 -2.91
C GLY A 447 3.34 13.61 -3.48
N CYS A 448 3.44 13.48 -4.80
CA CYS A 448 4.40 12.61 -5.48
C CYS A 448 5.17 13.37 -6.56
N VAL A 449 6.50 13.18 -6.61
CA VAL A 449 7.34 13.64 -7.71
C VAL A 449 7.32 12.59 -8.80
N ILE A 450 7.05 13.00 -10.03
CA ILE A 450 7.00 12.16 -11.23
C ILE A 450 8.10 12.65 -12.17
N ASP A 451 8.97 11.75 -12.64
CA ASP A 451 9.94 12.05 -13.70
C ASP A 451 9.35 11.72 -15.08
N SER A 452 9.53 12.65 -16.02
CA SER A 452 9.21 12.42 -17.44
C SER A 452 10.38 11.78 -18.20
N ALA A 453 10.09 11.24 -19.38
CA ALA A 453 11.11 10.66 -20.28
C ALA A 453 11.98 11.70 -21.00
N PHE A 454 11.69 12.99 -20.83
CA PHE A 454 12.28 14.07 -21.61
C PHE A 454 13.78 14.27 -21.32
N ALA A 455 14.59 14.37 -22.39
CA ALA A 455 16.03 14.69 -22.39
C ALA A 455 16.97 13.69 -21.67
N HIS A 456 16.79 12.39 -21.88
CA HIS A 456 17.73 11.37 -21.37
C HIS A 456 18.92 11.11 -22.32
N LYS A 457 20.14 11.53 -21.92
CA LYS A 457 21.41 10.98 -22.46
C LYS A 457 21.86 9.69 -21.74
N VAL A 458 21.17 9.27 -20.68
CA VAL A 458 21.52 8.08 -19.88
C VAL A 458 20.25 7.29 -19.52
N GLN A 459 20.27 5.97 -19.73
CA GLN A 459 19.22 4.98 -19.42
C GLN A 459 18.76 5.05 -17.94
N ARG A 460 17.81 5.94 -17.63
CA ARG A 460 16.90 5.78 -16.49
C ARG A 460 15.50 5.94 -17.05
N GLU A 461 14.70 4.88 -17.01
CA GLU A 461 13.38 4.83 -17.63
C GLU A 461 12.39 5.76 -16.90
N ALA A 462 11.49 6.39 -17.67
CA ALA A 462 10.46 7.31 -17.17
C ALA A 462 9.46 6.62 -16.24
N HIS A 463 8.82 7.38 -15.35
CA HIS A 463 7.74 6.85 -14.51
C HIS A 463 6.49 6.56 -15.37
N HIS A 464 5.78 5.51 -15.01
CA HIS A 464 4.46 5.20 -15.58
C HIS A 464 3.37 5.63 -14.60
N VAL A 465 2.21 6.04 -15.11
CA VAL A 465 1.08 6.47 -14.26
C VAL A 465 -0.25 5.89 -14.74
N ARG A 466 -1.19 5.67 -13.83
CA ARG A 466 -2.59 5.38 -14.11
C ARG A 466 -3.35 6.69 -14.10
N LEU A 467 -3.96 7.02 -15.23
CA LEU A 467 -4.85 8.16 -15.42
C LEU A 467 -6.29 7.68 -15.40
N GLN A 468 -7.20 8.48 -14.86
CA GLN A 468 -8.63 8.29 -15.10
C GLN A 468 -9.11 9.35 -16.06
N LEU A 469 -9.47 8.96 -17.28
CA LEU A 469 -9.96 9.89 -18.30
C LEU A 469 -11.45 9.68 -18.51
N GLN A 470 -12.19 10.77 -18.67
CA GLN A 470 -13.55 10.71 -19.19
C GLN A 470 -13.51 10.26 -20.65
N VAL A 471 -14.31 9.24 -20.97
CA VAL A 471 -14.47 8.74 -22.32
C VAL A 471 -15.93 8.92 -22.70
N ASN A 472 -16.17 9.72 -23.74
CA ASN A 472 -17.46 9.74 -24.41
C ASN A 472 -17.62 8.42 -25.16
N LYS A 473 -18.60 7.60 -24.74
CA LYS A 473 -19.01 6.40 -25.48
C LYS A 473 -19.81 6.72 -26.75
N ALA A 474 -19.99 8.01 -27.06
CA ALA A 474 -20.82 8.53 -28.12
C ALA A 474 -20.16 8.49 -29.52
N THR A 475 -19.43 7.44 -29.85
CA THR A 475 -19.17 7.13 -31.28
C THR A 475 -20.16 6.11 -31.84
N ASN A 476 -21.00 5.45 -31.02
CA ASN A 476 -22.01 4.48 -31.52
C ASN A 476 -23.28 4.30 -30.62
N ALA A 477 -23.64 5.24 -29.74
CA ALA A 477 -24.82 5.09 -28.87
C ALA A 477 -25.67 6.37 -28.80
N ARG A 478 -26.99 6.20 -28.64
CA ARG A 478 -28.05 7.22 -28.68
C ARG A 478 -27.74 8.48 -27.83
N PRO A 479 -28.25 9.65 -28.21
CA PRO A 479 -28.11 10.89 -27.43
C PRO A 479 -28.63 10.69 -26.00
N GLY A 480 -27.84 11.07 -24.99
CA GLY A 480 -28.21 10.99 -23.57
C GLY A 480 -27.35 10.10 -22.66
N SER A 481 -26.25 9.51 -23.16
CA SER A 481 -25.34 8.73 -22.30
C SER A 481 -24.32 9.61 -21.57
N SER A 482 -24.29 9.52 -20.25
CA SER A 482 -23.31 10.22 -19.41
C SER A 482 -21.87 9.76 -19.70
N PRO A 483 -20.87 10.66 -19.66
CA PRO A 483 -19.47 10.28 -19.90
C PRO A 483 -19.00 9.24 -18.87
N ALA A 484 -18.38 8.16 -19.35
CA ALA A 484 -17.87 7.10 -18.48
C ALA A 484 -16.40 7.37 -18.15
N LEU A 485 -16.05 7.35 -16.86
CA LEU A 485 -14.66 7.40 -16.42
C LEU A 485 -13.99 6.05 -16.69
N LYS A 486 -12.86 6.07 -17.41
CA LYS A 486 -12.06 4.86 -17.68
C LYS A 486 -10.61 5.09 -17.27
N ASP A 487 -10.02 4.07 -16.66
CA ASP A 487 -8.62 4.11 -16.28
C ASP A 487 -7.72 3.68 -17.45
N PHE A 488 -6.63 4.41 -17.63
CA PHE A 488 -5.59 4.21 -18.63
C PHE A 488 -4.24 4.15 -17.94
N PHE A 489 -3.35 3.30 -18.41
CA PHE A 489 -1.96 3.29 -17.95
C PHE A 489 -1.11 3.96 -19.02
N VAL A 490 -0.20 4.84 -18.61
CA VAL A 490 0.54 5.69 -19.53
C VAL A 490 2.00 5.87 -19.11
N LYS A 491 2.87 6.17 -20.07
CA LYS A 491 4.23 6.67 -19.84
C LYS A 491 4.22 8.18 -19.95
N VAL A 492 4.80 8.88 -18.98
CA VAL A 492 4.89 10.35 -19.07
C VAL A 492 6.12 10.74 -19.90
N VAL A 493 5.86 11.40 -21.03
CA VAL A 493 6.91 11.84 -21.96
C VAL A 493 7.43 13.21 -21.57
N LEU A 494 6.52 14.16 -21.36
CA LEU A 494 6.85 15.56 -21.09
C LEU A 494 5.81 16.19 -20.16
N PHE A 495 6.27 17.01 -19.22
CA PHE A 495 5.42 17.92 -18.46
C PHE A 495 5.51 19.31 -19.06
N PHE A 496 4.39 20.02 -19.14
CA PHE A 496 4.40 21.41 -19.57
C PHE A 496 3.21 22.18 -19.02
N GLU A 497 3.45 23.46 -18.75
CA GLU A 497 2.41 24.45 -18.51
C GLU A 497 2.13 25.19 -19.80
N HIS A 498 0.84 25.36 -20.09
CA HIS A 498 0.37 26.19 -21.20
C HIS A 498 -0.62 27.22 -20.66
N VAL A 499 -0.44 28.49 -21.04
CA VAL A 499 -1.33 29.58 -20.68
C VAL A 499 -2.20 29.88 -21.89
N ASN A 500 -3.51 29.80 -21.74
CA ASN A 500 -4.45 30.17 -22.79
C ASN A 500 -5.49 31.12 -22.22
N GLU A 501 -5.68 32.28 -22.86
CA GLU A 501 -6.67 33.29 -22.44
C GLU A 501 -6.55 33.65 -20.94
N GLY A 502 -5.32 33.81 -20.45
CA GLY A 502 -5.03 34.12 -19.04
C GLY A 502 -5.14 32.95 -18.07
N LYS A 503 -5.61 31.78 -18.53
CA LYS A 503 -5.75 30.58 -17.70
C LYS A 503 -4.55 29.64 -17.84
N ARG A 504 -3.96 29.27 -16.72
CA ARG A 504 -2.83 28.31 -16.65
C ARG A 504 -3.32 26.87 -16.66
N TRP A 505 -2.74 26.02 -17.49
CA TRP A 505 -3.07 24.60 -17.59
C TRP A 505 -1.84 23.73 -17.31
N PRO A 506 -1.83 22.96 -16.21
CA PRO A 506 -0.78 21.97 -15.94
C PRO A 506 -1.06 20.68 -16.74
N LEU A 507 -0.26 20.45 -17.78
CA LEU A 507 -0.46 19.39 -18.75
C LEU A 507 0.70 18.38 -18.78
N ALA A 508 0.41 17.19 -19.30
CA ALA A 508 1.43 16.22 -19.67
C ALA A 508 1.16 15.62 -21.04
N LEU A 509 2.23 15.42 -21.81
CA LEU A 509 2.25 14.54 -22.95
C LEU A 509 2.51 13.13 -22.44
N VAL A 510 1.59 12.22 -22.71
CA VAL A 510 1.66 10.83 -22.26
C VAL A 510 1.49 9.85 -23.42
N LEU A 511 2.17 8.71 -23.35
CA LEU A 511 1.95 7.57 -24.23
C LEU A 511 1.00 6.60 -23.56
N VAL A 512 -0.21 6.46 -24.10
CA VAL A 512 -1.24 5.58 -23.55
C VAL A 512 -1.00 4.15 -24.02
N TYR A 513 -0.87 3.22 -23.07
CA TYR A 513 -0.77 1.80 -23.34
C TYR A 513 -2.14 1.18 -23.65
N SER A 514 -2.17 0.27 -24.61
CA SER A 514 -3.29 -0.67 -24.71
C SER A 514 -3.18 -1.68 -23.57
N THR A 515 -4.19 -1.75 -22.72
CA THR A 515 -4.20 -2.65 -21.56
C THR A 515 -5.24 -3.75 -21.69
N MET A 516 -4.85 -4.95 -21.27
CA MET A 516 -5.71 -6.12 -21.19
C MET A 516 -5.60 -6.76 -19.81
N LEU A 517 -6.58 -7.56 -19.43
CA LEU A 517 -6.45 -8.43 -18.26
C LEU A 517 -5.86 -9.77 -18.70
N TYR A 518 -4.70 -10.12 -18.16
CA TYR A 518 -4.11 -11.45 -18.28
C TYR A 518 -4.16 -12.11 -16.90
N ASN A 519 -4.92 -13.19 -16.76
CA ASN A 519 -5.14 -13.86 -15.47
C ASN A 519 -5.59 -12.92 -14.33
N GLY A 520 -6.37 -11.88 -14.65
CA GLY A 520 -6.84 -10.88 -13.68
C GLY A 520 -5.83 -9.78 -13.33
N VAL A 521 -4.63 -9.81 -13.93
CA VAL A 521 -3.60 -8.77 -13.80
C VAL A 521 -3.64 -7.86 -15.02
N PRO A 522 -3.63 -6.52 -14.85
CA PRO A 522 -3.52 -5.61 -15.97
C PRO A 522 -2.13 -5.72 -16.63
N VAL A 523 -2.13 -5.94 -17.94
CA VAL A 523 -0.94 -6.04 -18.79
C VAL A 523 -1.02 -5.00 -19.90
N ALA A 524 0.00 -4.16 -20.00
CA ALA A 524 0.21 -3.19 -21.07
C ALA A 524 0.92 -3.84 -22.26
N ARG A 525 0.43 -3.61 -23.49
CA ARG A 525 1.09 -4.05 -24.73
C ARG A 525 1.80 -2.87 -25.39
N ASN A 526 3.01 -3.12 -25.90
CA ASN A 526 3.84 -2.12 -26.58
C ASN A 526 3.35 -1.77 -28.01
N GLY A 527 2.57 -2.65 -28.65
CA GLY A 527 2.35 -2.60 -30.10
C GLY A 527 1.61 -1.38 -30.68
N GLN A 528 0.92 -0.58 -29.88
CA GLN A 528 0.26 0.67 -30.32
C GLN A 528 0.16 1.68 -29.17
N MET A 529 1.27 2.35 -28.84
CA MET A 529 1.21 3.51 -27.95
C MET A 529 0.60 4.70 -28.69
N LYS A 530 -0.41 5.35 -28.11
CA LYS A 530 -1.01 6.56 -28.67
C LYS A 530 -0.64 7.77 -27.82
N PRO A 531 0.02 8.79 -28.40
CA PRO A 531 0.31 10.01 -27.66
C PRO A 531 -0.99 10.76 -27.37
N LYS A 532 -1.11 11.30 -26.16
CA LYS A 532 -2.25 12.10 -25.73
C LYS A 532 -1.77 13.21 -24.80
N VAL A 533 -2.38 14.40 -24.93
CA VAL A 533 -2.24 15.47 -23.94
C VAL A 533 -3.32 15.30 -22.89
N VAL A 534 -2.92 15.29 -21.62
CA VAL A 534 -3.81 15.06 -20.49
C VAL A 534 -3.62 16.13 -19.43
N HIS A 535 -4.68 16.39 -18.67
CA HIS A 535 -4.63 17.25 -17.52
C HIS A 535 -4.03 16.50 -16.33
N LEU A 536 -3.07 17.10 -15.63
CA LEU A 536 -2.35 16.40 -14.55
C LEU A 536 -3.21 16.09 -13.32
N ALA A 537 -4.33 16.80 -13.11
CA ALA A 537 -5.26 16.47 -12.03
C ALA A 537 -5.89 15.07 -12.16
N ASP A 538 -5.90 14.47 -13.36
CA ASP A 538 -6.47 13.15 -13.64
C ASP A 538 -5.55 11.98 -13.25
N VAL A 539 -4.36 12.29 -12.70
CA VAL A 539 -3.39 11.29 -12.23
C VAL A 539 -3.92 10.61 -10.98
N LYS A 540 -4.35 9.36 -11.16
CA LYS A 540 -4.47 8.37 -10.09
C LYS A 540 -3.05 7.88 -9.79
N GLU A 541 -2.78 6.61 -9.76
CA GLU A 541 -1.54 6.07 -9.17
C GLU A 541 -0.30 6.22 -10.05
N LEU A 542 0.87 6.38 -9.41
CA LEU A 542 2.11 5.98 -10.05
C LEU A 542 2.02 4.47 -10.28
N VAL A 543 2.51 3.99 -11.42
CA VAL A 543 2.60 2.56 -11.71
C VAL A 543 3.99 2.16 -12.15
N GLY A 544 4.42 0.97 -11.74
CA GLY A 544 5.58 0.30 -12.30
C GLY A 544 5.15 -0.59 -13.45
N LEU A 545 5.97 -0.68 -14.49
CA LEU A 545 5.83 -1.68 -15.55
C LEU A 545 6.93 -2.73 -15.38
N VAL A 546 6.53 -3.99 -15.25
CA VAL A 546 7.46 -5.12 -15.19
C VAL A 546 7.38 -5.89 -16.50
N VAL A 547 8.52 -6.13 -17.15
CA VAL A 547 8.55 -6.95 -18.38
C VAL A 547 7.99 -8.33 -18.07
N SER A 548 6.93 -8.72 -18.77
CA SER A 548 6.37 -10.06 -18.72
C SER A 548 7.15 -10.95 -19.67
N GLY A 549 7.72 -12.04 -19.14
CA GLY A 549 8.24 -13.15 -19.95
C GLY A 549 7.13 -14.02 -20.55
N ALA A 550 5.85 -13.70 -20.32
CA ALA A 550 4.74 -14.46 -20.88
C ALA A 550 4.61 -14.17 -22.38
N THR A 551 4.73 -15.20 -23.20
CA THR A 551 4.36 -15.16 -24.61
C THR A 551 2.85 -14.98 -24.71
N VAL A 552 2.39 -13.74 -24.91
CA VAL A 552 1.00 -13.49 -25.29
C VAL A 552 0.87 -13.88 -26.76
N ASN A 553 0.39 -15.10 -27.02
CA ASN A 553 0.06 -15.54 -28.38
C ASN A 553 -1.08 -14.68 -28.93
N THR A 554 -0.75 -13.71 -29.77
CA THR A 554 -1.67 -13.15 -30.75
C THR A 554 -1.19 -13.47 -32.14
N THR A 555 -2.15 -13.65 -33.06
CA THR A 555 -1.99 -14.20 -34.42
C THR A 555 -1.03 -13.46 -35.35
N THR A 556 -0.38 -12.38 -34.90
CA THR A 556 0.64 -11.64 -35.65
C THR A 556 1.53 -10.87 -34.67
N ALA A 557 2.85 -11.17 -34.70
CA ALA A 557 3.96 -10.51 -34.00
C ALA A 557 4.11 -10.68 -32.46
N THR A 558 5.32 -11.04 -32.05
CA THR A 558 5.82 -11.06 -30.66
C THR A 558 5.83 -9.63 -30.10
N THR A 559 4.87 -9.30 -29.25
CA THR A 559 4.78 -7.98 -28.62
C THR A 559 5.22 -8.09 -27.16
N THR A 560 6.20 -7.30 -26.72
CA THR A 560 6.59 -7.24 -25.31
C THR A 560 5.40 -6.78 -24.47
N ALA A 561 5.03 -7.60 -23.49
CA ALA A 561 3.96 -7.34 -22.54
C ALA A 561 4.55 -6.85 -21.22
N TYR A 562 3.91 -5.87 -20.57
CA TYR A 562 4.34 -5.35 -19.28
C TYR A 562 3.24 -5.50 -18.24
N ILE A 563 3.53 -6.14 -17.13
CA ILE A 563 2.63 -6.21 -15.97
C ILE A 563 2.55 -4.82 -15.35
N VAL A 564 1.34 -4.31 -15.15
CA VAL A 564 1.13 -3.00 -14.56
C VAL A 564 0.89 -3.13 -13.06
N TRP A 565 1.65 -2.38 -12.27
CA TRP A 565 1.55 -2.40 -10.81
C TRP A 565 1.34 -1.01 -10.24
N PRO A 566 0.40 -0.78 -9.31
CA PRO A 566 0.40 0.42 -8.49
C PRO A 566 1.74 0.57 -7.77
N GLU A 567 2.53 1.59 -8.09
CA GLU A 567 3.71 1.86 -7.29
C GLU A 567 3.26 2.04 -5.84
N LEU A 568 3.96 1.31 -4.96
CA LEU A 568 3.76 1.29 -3.51
C LEU A 568 3.91 2.69 -2.85
N ASN A 569 4.13 3.72 -3.64
CA ASN A 569 4.50 5.09 -3.32
C ASN A 569 3.33 6.03 -3.00
N ARG A 570 2.08 5.68 -3.29
CA ARG A 570 0.98 6.54 -2.84
C ARG A 570 0.90 6.55 -1.31
N GLY A 571 0.67 7.72 -0.73
CA GLY A 571 -0.09 7.85 0.51
C GLY A 571 -1.53 8.21 0.15
N PRO A 572 -2.50 8.08 1.06
CA PRO A 572 -3.86 8.52 0.81
C PRO A 572 -3.93 10.02 0.56
N LYS A 573 -4.79 10.40 -0.36
CA LYS A 573 -5.39 11.72 -0.39
C LYS A 573 -6.30 11.88 0.82
N LEU A 574 -6.24 13.02 1.49
CA LEU A 574 -7.33 13.48 2.35
C LEU A 574 -8.44 13.94 1.40
N SER A 575 -9.48 13.12 1.22
CA SER A 575 -10.72 13.60 0.61
C SER A 575 -11.58 14.25 1.69
N LEU A 576 -11.74 15.56 1.60
CA LEU A 576 -12.79 16.30 2.31
C LEU A 576 -14.11 16.08 1.57
N GLY A 577 -14.99 15.26 2.17
CA GLY A 577 -16.45 15.39 2.16
C GLY A 577 -17.24 15.16 0.87
N SER A 578 -18.12 14.15 0.89
CA SER A 578 -19.53 14.30 0.49
C SER A 578 -20.31 13.06 0.94
N PHE A 579 -20.97 13.13 2.10
CA PHE A 579 -21.98 12.15 2.51
C PHE A 579 -23.35 12.69 2.13
N ALA A 580 -24.10 11.94 1.33
CA ALA A 580 -25.52 12.14 1.10
C ALA A 580 -26.29 10.90 1.61
N ASP A 581 -27.20 11.19 2.54
CA ASP A 581 -28.33 10.41 3.07
C ASP A 581 -28.12 9.00 3.63
N THR A 582 -28.17 8.93 4.97
CA THR A 582 -29.13 8.06 5.69
C THR A 582 -29.69 8.85 6.86
N ARG A 583 -30.99 9.19 6.78
CA ARG A 583 -31.78 9.69 7.91
C ARG A 583 -31.86 8.60 9.00
N ASP A 584 -31.99 9.07 10.23
CA ASP A 584 -32.19 8.31 11.47
C ASP A 584 -30.95 7.74 12.18
N LEU A 585 -30.18 8.69 12.73
CA LEU A 585 -29.56 8.60 14.07
C LEU A 585 -29.53 10.02 14.68
N HIS A 586 -30.73 10.55 14.97
CA HIS A 586 -30.98 11.75 15.78
C HIS A 586 -30.76 11.37 17.25
N ALA A 587 -30.00 12.03 18.12
CA ALA A 587 -29.33 13.32 18.06
C ALA A 587 -28.24 13.37 19.15
N PHE A 588 -26.97 13.60 18.79
CA PHE A 588 -26.00 14.28 19.68
C PHE A 588 -24.70 14.78 19.01
N TRP A 589 -24.58 14.76 17.68
CA TRP A 589 -23.33 15.14 16.99
C TRP A 589 -23.56 16.16 15.87
N LYS A 590 -23.98 17.38 16.22
CA LYS A 590 -23.92 18.55 15.33
C LYS A 590 -23.21 19.71 16.01
N SER A 591 -21.89 19.80 15.78
CA SER A 591 -21.09 21.04 15.61
C SER A 591 -19.63 20.85 16.04
N ALA A 592 -18.83 20.14 15.24
CA ALA A 592 -17.38 20.33 15.30
C ALA A 592 -16.73 19.87 13.99
N ASN A 593 -16.08 20.84 13.33
CA ASN A 593 -15.13 20.62 12.24
C ASN A 593 -13.93 19.81 12.78
N TYR A 594 -13.95 18.48 12.64
CA TYR A 594 -12.82 17.63 13.02
C TYR A 594 -11.85 17.46 11.85
N CYS A 595 -10.64 17.98 12.03
CA CYS A 595 -9.48 17.66 11.19
C CYS A 595 -8.89 16.32 11.67
N PHE A 596 -9.00 15.26 10.87
CA PHE A 596 -8.41 13.96 11.19
C PHE A 596 -6.90 13.97 10.90
N ILE A 597 -6.09 14.20 11.93
CA ILE A 597 -4.65 13.90 11.89
C ILE A 597 -4.49 12.45 12.37
N ARG A 598 -4.25 11.52 11.44
CA ARG A 598 -3.87 10.14 11.77
C ARG A 598 -2.37 10.09 12.05
N GLU A 599 -1.98 10.14 13.32
CA GLU A 599 -0.61 9.85 13.76
C GLU A 599 -0.49 8.40 14.25
N THR A 600 0.56 7.71 13.82
CA THR A 600 0.85 6.34 14.26
C THR A 600 1.79 6.37 15.46
N PHE A 601 1.30 5.85 16.58
CA PHE A 601 2.01 5.72 17.84
C PHE A 601 2.60 4.32 17.98
N LYS A 602 3.80 4.21 18.58
CA LYS A 602 4.55 2.96 18.60
C LYS A 602 5.14 2.59 19.95
N ILE A 603 5.16 1.28 20.17
CA ILE A 603 5.84 0.58 21.26
C ILE A 603 6.77 -0.44 20.61
N PHE A 604 8.04 -0.42 21.00
CA PHE A 604 9.05 -1.35 20.49
C PHE A 604 9.45 -2.30 21.61
N GLN A 605 9.62 -3.57 21.28
CA GLN A 605 10.47 -4.47 22.04
C GLN A 605 11.65 -4.80 21.11
N ILE A 606 12.87 -4.40 21.48
CA ILE A 606 14.11 -4.67 20.72
C ILE A 606 14.96 -5.65 21.52
#